data_AF-A0A1W9WCQ4-F1
#
_entry.id   AF-A0A1W9WCQ4-F1
#
_cell.length_a   1.000
_cell.length_b   1.000
_cell.length_c   1.000
_cell.angle_alpha   90.00
_cell.angle_beta   90.00
_cell.angle_gamma   90.00
#
_symmetry.space_group_name_H-M   'P 1'
#
loop_
_entity.id
_entity.type
_entity.pdbx_description
1 polymer ?
#
loop_
_entity_poly.entity_id
_entity_poly.type
_entity_poly.pdbx_seq_one_letter_code
_entity_poly.pdbx_strand_id
1 'polypeptide(L)' 'MQILPFDQNVAQKSANVGKRLQARGEKIGLGDTLIAGTCLSQQVPLLTRNVRHFSRVPNLHVITPDELVLDNN' A
#
# COMPACT_ATOMS: atom_id res chain seq x y z
N MET A 1 -7.56 -16.05 -9.58
CA MET A 1 -7.58 -14.95 -8.59
C MET A 1 -6.93 -15.45 -7.31
N GLN A 2 -5.82 -14.85 -6.88
CA GLN A 2 -5.11 -15.22 -5.66
C GLN A 2 -5.53 -14.27 -4.54
N ILE A 3 -5.87 -14.82 -3.36
CA ILE A 3 -6.19 -14.04 -2.16
C ILE A 3 -4.99 -14.16 -1.21
N LEU A 4 -4.45 -13.02 -0.79
CA LEU A 4 -3.35 -12.97 0.16
C LEU A 4 -3.91 -13.03 1.60
N PRO A 5 -3.38 -13.89 2.48
CA PRO A 5 -3.85 -13.98 3.86
C PRO A 5 -3.43 -12.75 4.67
N PHE A 6 -4.27 -12.37 5.62
CA PHE A 6 -3.93 -11.36 6.62
C PHE A 6 -3.30 -12.03 7.84
N ASP A 7 -1.99 -12.22 7.80
CA ASP A 7 -1.22 -12.83 8.89
C ASP A 7 -0.60 -11.79 9.84
N GLN A 8 0.18 -12.26 10.81
CA GLN A 8 0.85 -11.41 11.78
C GLN A 8 1.86 -10.44 11.14
N ASN A 9 2.52 -10.83 10.04
CA ASN A 9 3.46 -9.95 9.35
C ASN A 9 2.72 -8.79 8.66
N VAL A 10 1.59 -9.10 8.00
CA VAL A 10 0.70 -8.08 7.42
C VAL A 10 0.17 -7.14 8.52
N ALA A 11 -0.26 -7.68 9.65
CA ALA A 11 -0.74 -6.87 10.78
C ALA A 11 0.36 -5.93 11.31
N GLN A 12 1.58 -6.44 11.48
CA GLN A 12 2.71 -5.66 11.97
C GLN A 12 3.12 -4.55 10.99
N LYS A 13 3.17 -4.85 9.68
CA LYS A 13 3.44 -3.84 8.65
C LYS A 13 2.37 -2.76 8.60
N SER A 14 1.09 -3.16 8.65
CA SER A 14 -0.05 -2.22 8.69
C SER A 14 0.01 -1.29 9.90
N ALA A 15 0.28 -1.84 11.10
CA ALA A 15 0.43 -1.06 12.31
C ALA A 15 1.58 -0.05 12.21
N ASN A 16 2.71 -0.45 11.63
CA ASN A 16 3.86 0.44 11.41
C ASN A 16 3.53 1.58 10.43
N VAL A 17 2.81 1.29 9.35
CA VAL A 17 2.32 2.30 8.40
C VAL A 17 1.40 3.30 9.11
N GLY A 18 0.37 2.78 9.80
CA GLY A 18 -0.61 3.60 10.51
C GLY A 18 0.04 4.51 11.57
N LYS A 19 0.91 3.94 12.42
CA LYS A 19 1.67 4.68 13.44
C LYS A 19 2.49 5.82 12.81
N ARG A 20 3.21 5.53 11.72
CA ARG A 20 4.10 6.49 11.07
C ARG A 20 3.34 7.62 10.37
N LEU A 21 2.21 7.32 9.74
CA LEU A 21 1.37 8.34 9.10
C LEU A 21 0.63 9.17 10.15
N GLN A 22 0.15 8.55 11.22
CA GLN A 22 -0.48 9.26 12.33
C GLN A 22 0.49 10.25 12.99
N ALA A 23 1.73 9.85 13.23
CA ALA A 23 2.75 10.73 13.81
C ALA A 23 3.06 11.97 12.94
N ARG A 24 2.76 11.91 11.63
CA ARG A 24 2.96 13.01 10.68
C ARG A 24 1.68 13.79 10.35
N GLY A 25 0.54 13.42 10.94
CA GLY A 25 -0.77 14.03 10.59
C GLY A 25 -1.31 13.61 9.22
N GLU A 26 -0.80 12.51 8.65
CA GLU A 26 -1.00 12.11 7.24
C GLU A 26 -1.92 10.88 7.08
N LYS A 27 -2.76 10.57 8.07
CA LYS A 27 -3.62 9.36 8.09
C LYS A 27 -4.34 9.13 6.74
N ILE A 28 -4.34 7.89 6.27
CA ILE A 28 -4.98 7.47 5.00
C ILE A 28 -6.22 6.58 5.19
N GLY A 29 -6.64 6.35 6.44
CA GLY A 29 -7.76 5.46 6.79
C GLY A 29 -7.32 4.01 6.98
N LEU A 30 -8.16 3.22 7.68
CA LEU A 30 -7.81 1.84 8.06
C LEU A 30 -7.65 0.93 6.83
N GLY A 31 -8.61 0.95 5.90
CA GLY A 31 -8.56 0.13 4.68
C GLY A 31 -7.27 0.33 3.87
N ASP A 32 -6.94 1.58 3.53
CA ASP A 32 -5.70 1.91 2.81
C ASP A 32 -4.45 1.52 3.61
N THR A 33 -4.50 1.64 4.94
CA THR A 33 -3.39 1.19 5.81
C THR A 33 -3.18 -0.32 5.73
N LEU A 34 -4.26 -1.12 5.72
CA LEU A 34 -4.19 -2.57 5.59
C LEU A 34 -3.72 -2.99 4.19
N ILE A 35 -4.20 -2.32 3.13
CA ILE A 35 -3.75 -2.55 1.75
C ILE A 35 -2.24 -2.28 1.64
N ALA A 36 -1.78 -1.12 2.12
CA ALA A 36 -0.36 -0.76 2.11
C ALA A 36 0.49 -1.74 2.91
N GLY A 37 0.04 -2.14 4.10
CA GLY A 37 0.73 -3.13 4.92
C GLY A 37 0.82 -4.50 4.26
N THR A 38 -0.20 -4.91 3.51
CA THR A 38 -0.23 -6.15 2.73
C THR A 38 0.80 -6.12 1.61
N CYS A 39 0.81 -5.06 0.80
CA CYS A 39 1.79 -4.88 -0.28
C CYS A 39 3.23 -4.87 0.24
N LEU A 40 3.49 -4.17 1.35
CA LEU A 40 4.82 -4.13 1.99
C LEU A 40 5.24 -5.48 2.59
N SER A 41 4.29 -6.25 3.13
CA SER A 41 4.54 -7.58 3.69
C SER A 41 4.92 -8.57 2.59
N GLN A 42 4.19 -8.53 1.47
CA GLN A 42 4.35 -9.46 0.34
C GLN A 42 5.35 -8.97 -0.72
N GLN A 43 5.91 -7.77 -0.54
CA GLN A 43 6.87 -7.14 -1.47
C GLN A 43 6.33 -7.00 -2.90
N VAL A 44 5.05 -6.64 -3.02
CA VAL A 44 4.37 -6.45 -4.32
C VAL A 44 3.98 -4.98 -4.53
N PRO A 45 3.92 -4.51 -5.79
CA PRO A 45 3.39 -3.18 -6.08
C PRO A 45 1.90 -3.06 -5.75
N LEU A 46 1.45 -1.82 -5.53
CA LEU A 46 0.03 -1.48 -5.46
C LEU A 46 -0.41 -0.78 -6.74
N LEU A 47 -1.31 -1.40 -7.49
CA LEU A 47 -2.04 -0.75 -8.58
C LEU A 47 -3.20 0.08 -8.01
N THR A 48 -3.21 1.39 -8.26
CA THR A 48 -4.27 2.27 -7.74
C THR A 48 -4.41 3.55 -8.55
N ARG A 49 -5.62 4.14 -8.52
CA ARG A 49 -5.84 5.53 -8.98
C ARG A 49 -5.66 6.55 -7.85
N ASN A 50 -5.65 6.11 -6.59
CA ASN A 50 -5.51 7.00 -5.42
C ASN A 50 -4.05 7.20 -5.02
N VAL A 51 -3.23 7.69 -5.96
CA VAL A 51 -1.79 7.90 -5.73
C VAL A 51 -1.55 8.82 -4.54
N ARG A 52 -2.41 9.83 -4.33
CA ARG A 52 -2.30 10.82 -3.25
C ARG A 52 -2.22 10.19 -1.84
N HIS A 53 -2.94 9.11 -1.59
CA HIS A 53 -2.89 8.43 -0.30
C HIS A 53 -1.64 7.57 -0.19
N PHE A 54 -1.43 6.71 -1.18
CA PHE A 54 -0.41 5.67 -1.10
C PHE A 54 1.01 6.19 -1.29
N SER A 55 1.21 7.33 -1.95
CA SER A 55 2.52 7.99 -2.06
C SER A 55 3.10 8.46 -0.72
N ARG A 56 2.28 8.55 0.33
CA ARG A 56 2.71 8.91 1.69
C ARG A 56 3.37 7.73 2.42
N VAL A 57 3.14 6.50 1.94
CA VAL A 57 3.65 5.27 2.53
C VAL A 57 5.08 5.03 2.03
N PRO A 58 6.09 5.09 2.90
CA PRO A 58 7.47 4.83 2.50
C PRO A 58 7.66 3.38 2.03
N ASN A 59 8.48 3.20 1.00
CA ASN A 59 8.83 1.91 0.41
C ASN A 59 7.67 1.15 -0.26
N LEU A 60 6.49 1.77 -0.39
CA LEU A 60 5.40 1.21 -1.17
C LEU A 60 5.60 1.60 -2.64
N HIS A 61 5.81 0.62 -3.49
CA HIS A 61 5.83 0.85 -4.93
C HIS A 61 4.39 0.99 -5.44
N VAL A 62 4.06 2.17 -5.97
CA VAL A 62 2.74 2.50 -6.49
C VAL A 62 2.81 2.54 -8.01
N ILE A 63 1.88 1.86 -8.66
CA ILE A 63 1.71 1.85 -10.11
C ILE A 63 0.31 2.36 -10.42
N THR A 64 0.18 3.16 -11.47
CA THR A 64 -1.11 3.63 -11.99
C THR A 64 -1.56 2.80 -13.18
N PRO A 65 -2.87 2.71 -13.47
CA PRO A 65 -3.35 2.01 -14.65
C PRO A 65 -2.75 2.55 -15.96
N ASP A 66 -2.50 3.86 -16.05
CA ASP A 66 -1.97 4.49 -17.26
C ASP A 66 -0.52 4.07 -17.53
N GLU A 67 0.31 3.91 -16.49
CA GLU A 67 1.69 3.40 -16.60
C GLU A 67 1.72 1.95 -17.12
N LEU A 68 0.79 1.11 -16.66
CA LEU A 68 0.68 -0.29 -17.09
C LEU A 68 0.29 -0.47 -18.57
N VAL A 69 -0.46 0.48 -19.14
CA VAL A 69 -0.87 0.39 -20.55
C VAL A 69 0.28 0.72 -21.49
N LEU A 70 1.23 1.56 -21.07
CA LEU A 70 2.37 1.98 -21.89
C LEU A 70 3.47 0.90 -21.97
N ASP A 71 3.62 0.05 -20.95
CA ASP A 71 4.60 -1.05 -20.93
C ASP A 71 4.21 -2.26 -21.81
N ASN A 72 2.98 -2.28 -22.35
CA ASN A 72 2.45 -3.39 -23.15
C ASN A 72 2.48 -3.13 -24.67
N ASN A 73 3.23 -2.13 -25.14
CA ASN A 73 3.42 -1.79 -26.56
C ASN A 73 4.89 -1.93 -27.00
#